data_AF-A0A7Y2V0M2-F1
#
_entry.id   AF-A0A7Y2V0M2-F1
#
_cell.length_a   1.000
_cell.length_b   1.000
_cell.length_c   1.000
_cell.angle_alpha   90.00
_cell.angle_beta   90.00
_cell.angle_gamma   90.00
#
_symmetry.space_group_name_H-M   'P 1'
#
loop_
_entity.id
_entity.type
_entity.pdbx_description
1 polymer ?
#
loop_
_entity_poly.entity_id
_entity_poly.type
_entity_poly.pdbx_seq_one_letter_code
_entity_poly.pdbx_strand_id
1 'polypeptide(L)'
;MNRTKEIWMSGFALFSMFFGAGNLILPPLLGFKALDQWGIVALGFAVTAVIIPILAIYAHANLQGTLYDFGKKVSPVFSIIYCMLIYIIAIALPAPRTASVTHEMAIQPFFEIPTLLTSAVYFILVLIFALNRSKVLSIIGKFLTPLIVIILLLMRIKGW
;
A
#
# COMPACT_ATOMS: atom_id res chain seq x y z
N MET A 1 25.31 -9.65 9.39
CA MET A 1 24.74 -8.37 8.88
C MET A 1 24.37 -7.50 10.07
N ASN A 2 24.54 -6.17 10.00
CA ASN A 2 24.32 -5.28 11.15
C ASN A 2 22.82 -5.13 11.46
N ARG A 3 22.40 -5.43 12.69
CA ARG A 3 21.00 -5.39 13.16
C ARG A 3 20.30 -4.05 12.85
N THR A 4 21.05 -2.95 12.95
CA THR A 4 20.60 -1.59 12.62
C THR A 4 20.20 -1.47 11.14
N LYS A 5 20.95 -2.09 10.22
CA LYS A 5 20.68 -2.03 8.79
C LYS A 5 19.38 -2.75 8.45
N GLU A 6 19.09 -3.87 9.10
CA GLU A 6 17.84 -4.62 8.92
C GLU A 6 16.63 -3.86 9.45
N ILE A 7 16.77 -3.16 10.59
CA ILE A 7 15.71 -2.30 11.14
C ILE A 7 15.39 -1.16 10.16
N TRP A 8 16.40 -0.46 9.64
CA TRP A 8 16.18 0.60 8.65
C TRP A 8 15.57 0.08 7.36
N MET A 9 16.08 -1.03 6.81
CA MET A 9 15.51 -1.62 5.59
C MET A 9 14.05 -2.05 5.80
N SER A 10 13.74 -2.67 6.93
CA SER A 10 12.38 -3.12 7.24
C SER A 10 11.44 -1.94 7.47
N GLY A 11 11.89 -0.90 8.18
CA GLY A 11 11.13 0.33 8.38
C GLY A 11 10.83 1.05 7.07
N PHE A 12 11.83 1.16 6.17
CA PHE A 12 11.63 1.74 4.85
C PHE A 12 10.73 0.89 3.95
N ALA A 13 10.82 -0.43 4.01
CA ALA A 13 9.90 -1.32 3.30
C ALA A 13 8.47 -1.15 3.80
N LEU A 14 8.26 -1.13 5.13
CA LEU A 14 6.94 -0.89 5.72
C LEU A 14 6.41 0.48 5.30
N PHE A 15 7.21 1.55 5.43
CA PHE A 15 6.83 2.87 4.96
C PHE A 15 6.39 2.83 3.49
N SER A 16 7.20 2.28 2.58
CA SER A 16 6.86 2.24 1.16
C SER A 16 5.63 1.38 0.85
N MET A 17 5.35 0.33 1.62
CA MET A 17 4.14 -0.48 1.46
C MET A 17 2.87 0.30 1.83
N PHE A 18 2.91 1.10 2.90
CA PHE A 18 1.78 1.95 3.27
C PHE A 18 1.72 3.22 2.42
N PHE A 19 2.84 3.77 1.99
CA PHE A 19 2.91 4.98 1.17
C PHE A 19 2.78 4.68 -0.35
N GLY A 20 1.94 3.71 -0.71
CA GLY A 20 1.66 3.35 -2.11
C GLY A 20 0.82 4.42 -2.85
N ALA A 21 0.48 4.14 -4.11
CA ALA A 21 -0.22 5.10 -4.99
C ALA A 21 -1.49 5.71 -4.38
N GLY A 22 -2.28 4.93 -3.63
CA GLY A 22 -3.47 5.44 -2.93
C GLY A 22 -3.13 6.53 -1.92
N ASN A 23 -2.11 6.33 -1.08
CA ASN A 23 -1.69 7.31 -0.09
C ASN A 23 -0.82 8.43 -0.66
N LEU A 24 -0.42 8.35 -1.93
CA LEU A 24 0.22 9.45 -2.64
C LEU A 24 -0.82 10.39 -3.29
N ILE A 25 -1.97 9.85 -3.71
CA ILE A 25 -3.02 10.59 -4.44
C ILE A 25 -4.10 11.11 -3.49
N LEU A 26 -4.54 10.29 -2.53
CA LEU A 26 -5.68 10.60 -1.67
C LEU A 26 -5.44 11.79 -0.72
N PRO A 27 -4.28 11.93 -0.04
CA PRO A 27 -4.11 13.02 0.91
C PRO A 27 -4.09 14.41 0.25
N PRO A 28 -3.39 14.63 -0.89
CA PRO A 28 -3.50 15.89 -1.62
C PRO A 28 -4.94 16.17 -2.08
N LEU A 29 -5.65 15.16 -2.57
CA LEU A 29 -7.04 15.31 -3.01
C LEU A 29 -7.98 15.66 -1.84
N LEU A 30 -7.84 14.98 -0.71
CA LEU A 30 -8.63 15.24 0.50
C LEU A 30 -8.28 16.61 1.08
N GLY A 31 -7.00 16.97 1.11
CA GLY A 31 -6.55 18.29 1.56
C GLY A 31 -7.08 19.42 0.68
N PHE A 32 -7.06 19.24 -0.64
CA PHE A 32 -7.65 20.19 -1.60
C PHE A 32 -9.16 20.35 -1.39
N LYS A 33 -9.88 19.25 -1.14
CA LYS A 33 -11.33 19.27 -0.88
C LYS A 33 -11.70 19.76 0.51
N ALA A 34 -10.77 19.69 1.48
CA ALA A 34 -11.04 20.05 2.87
C ALA A 34 -11.21 21.55 3.10
N LEU A 35 -10.70 22.40 2.19
CA LEU A 35 -10.72 23.85 2.30
C LEU A 35 -10.29 24.28 3.72
N ASP A 36 -11.18 24.96 4.46
CA ASP A 36 -10.91 25.47 5.81
C ASP A 36 -10.81 24.38 6.88
N GLN A 37 -11.27 23.15 6.60
CA GLN A 37 -11.27 22.03 7.55
C GLN A 37 -10.03 21.13 7.42
N TRP A 38 -8.99 21.59 6.71
CA TRP A 38 -7.77 20.83 6.45
C TRP A 38 -7.19 20.14 7.69
N GLY A 39 -7.13 20.82 8.83
CA GLY A 39 -6.56 20.27 10.07
C GLY A 39 -7.31 19.04 10.59
N ILE A 40 -8.64 19.05 10.53
CA ILE A 40 -9.49 17.91 10.97
C ILE A 40 -9.35 16.75 9.99
N VAL A 41 -9.34 17.04 8.69
CA VAL A 41 -9.17 16.02 7.64
C VAL A 41 -7.79 15.37 7.73
N ALA A 42 -6.73 16.16 7.94
CA ALA A 42 -5.38 15.66 8.14
C ALA A 42 -5.26 14.77 9.37
N LEU A 43 -5.88 15.15 10.49
CA LEU A 43 -5.90 14.35 11.71
C LEU A 43 -6.65 13.04 11.50
N GLY A 44 -7.85 13.08 10.90
CA GLY A 44 -8.63 11.89 10.58
C GLY A 44 -7.88 10.94 9.65
N PHE A 45 -7.21 11.48 8.63
CA PHE A 45 -6.35 10.71 7.75
C PHE A 45 -5.16 10.09 8.50
N ALA A 46 -4.47 10.85 9.36
CA ALA A 46 -3.33 10.33 10.14
C ALA A 46 -3.75 9.18 11.07
N VAL A 47 -4.88 9.31 11.76
CA VAL A 47 -5.40 8.25 12.64
C VAL A 47 -5.73 6.99 11.84
N THR A 48 -6.44 7.13 10.72
CA THR A 48 -6.94 6.00 9.95
C THR A 48 -5.89 5.35 9.06
N ALA A 49 -5.02 6.13 8.42
CA ALA A 49 -4.03 5.64 7.45
C ALA A 49 -2.65 5.34 8.06
N VAL A 50 -2.35 5.83 9.27
CA VAL A 50 -1.04 5.64 9.93
C VAL A 50 -1.19 4.91 11.25
N ILE A 51 -1.97 5.43 12.20
CA ILE A 51 -2.02 4.87 13.57
C ILE A 51 -2.64 3.48 13.57
N ILE A 52 -3.83 3.30 12.97
CA ILE A 52 -4.52 2.01 12.95
C ILE A 52 -3.68 0.91 12.25
N PRO A 53 -3.10 1.13 11.06
CA PRO A 53 -2.26 0.12 10.40
C PRO A 53 -1.01 -0.24 11.20
N ILE A 54 -0.35 0.73 11.85
CA ILE A 54 0.82 0.45 12.70
C ILE A 54 0.42 -0.41 13.90
N LEU A 55 -0.70 -0.09 14.56
CA LEU A 55 -1.22 -0.91 15.67
C LEU A 55 -1.59 -2.33 15.20
N ALA A 56 -2.16 -2.47 14.01
CA ALA A 56 -2.49 -3.77 13.44
C ALA A 56 -1.23 -4.62 13.16
N ILE A 57 -0.17 -4.01 12.61
CA ILE A 57 1.13 -4.69 12.42
C ILE A 57 1.72 -5.10 13.75
N TYR A 58 1.72 -4.22 14.73
CA TYR A 58 2.25 -4.51 16.06
C TYR A 58 1.50 -5.67 16.73
N ALA A 59 0.17 -5.66 16.66
CA ALA A 59 -0.67 -6.76 17.15
C ALA A 59 -0.33 -8.08 16.44
N HIS A 60 -0.21 -8.06 15.11
CA HIS A 60 0.13 -9.24 14.32
C HIS A 60 1.54 -9.76 14.61
N ALA A 61 2.52 -8.88 14.76
CA ALA A 61 3.91 -9.23 15.08
C ALA A 61 4.02 -9.95 16.44
N ASN A 62 3.19 -9.59 17.42
CA ASN A 62 3.14 -10.25 18.74
C ASN A 62 2.52 -11.65 18.70
N LEU A 63 1.66 -11.94 17.73
CA LEU A 63 1.04 -13.26 17.58
C LEU A 63 1.97 -14.30 16.96
N GLN A 64 2.98 -13.87 16.20
CA GLN A 64 3.95 -14.72 15.49
C GLN A 64 3.30 -15.89 14.75
N GLY A 65 2.75 -15.63 13.56
CA GLY A 65 2.12 -16.67 12.76
C GLY A 65 1.47 -16.15 11.49
N THR A 66 0.71 -17.00 10.83
CA THR A 66 -0.06 -16.67 9.63
C THR A 66 -1.37 -15.95 9.97
N LEU A 67 -2.08 -15.46 8.95
CA LEU A 67 -3.44 -14.92 9.12
C LEU A 67 -4.39 -15.95 9.74
N TYR A 68 -4.15 -17.24 9.49
CA TYR A 68 -4.92 -18.34 10.07
C TYR A 68 -4.64 -18.50 11.58
N ASP A 69 -3.39 -18.33 12.01
CA ASP A 69 -3.04 -18.43 13.43
C ASP A 69 -3.66 -17.30 14.25
N PHE A 70 -3.91 -16.15 13.59
CA PHE A 70 -4.64 -15.04 14.18
C PHE A 70 -6.10 -15.39 14.50
N GLY A 71 -6.85 -15.88 13.51
CA GLY A 71 -8.26 -16.25 13.70
C GLY A 71 -8.46 -17.49 14.58
N LYS A 72 -7.47 -18.39 14.61
CA LYS A 72 -7.55 -19.66 15.36
C LYS A 72 -7.68 -19.45 16.87
N LYS A 73 -7.22 -18.31 17.41
CA LYS A 73 -7.41 -17.95 18.83
C LYS A 73 -8.87 -17.85 19.24
N VAL A 74 -9.78 -17.57 18.29
CA VAL A 74 -11.23 -17.55 18.53
C VAL A 74 -11.80 -18.95 18.27
N SER A 75 -11.68 -19.45 17.04
CA SER A 75 -11.97 -20.84 16.69
C SER A 75 -11.38 -21.19 15.31
N PRO A 76 -11.09 -22.47 15.02
CA PRO A 76 -10.60 -22.88 13.70
C PRO A 76 -11.56 -22.54 12.56
N VAL A 77 -12.88 -22.71 12.77
CA VAL A 77 -13.91 -22.41 11.76
C VAL A 77 -13.98 -20.91 11.47
N PHE A 78 -13.96 -20.08 12.52
CA PHE A 78 -13.92 -18.63 12.36
C PHE A 78 -12.69 -18.19 11.55
N SER A 79 -11.53 -18.79 11.84
CA SER A 79 -10.28 -18.47 11.14
C SER A 79 -10.34 -18.75 9.64
N ILE A 80 -10.92 -19.89 9.25
CA ILE A 80 -11.06 -20.25 7.84
C ILE A 80 -11.96 -19.23 7.11
N ILE A 81 -13.12 -18.91 7.69
CA ILE A 81 -14.07 -17.94 7.10
C ILE A 81 -13.41 -16.57 6.99
N TYR A 82 -12.73 -16.13 8.05
CA TYR A 82 -12.02 -14.85 8.09
C TYR A 82 -10.93 -14.76 7.01
N CYS A 83 -10.11 -15.80 6.86
CA CYS A 83 -9.07 -15.86 5.82
C CYS A 83 -9.68 -15.80 4.42
N MET A 84 -10.76 -16.57 4.17
CA MET A 84 -11.44 -16.55 2.88
C MET A 84 -11.98 -15.16 2.54
N LEU A 85 -12.67 -14.52 3.49
CA LEU A 85 -13.22 -13.17 3.30
C LEU A 85 -12.13 -12.15 2.98
N ILE A 86 -11.03 -12.16 3.73
CA ILE A 86 -9.92 -11.24 3.48
C ILE A 86 -9.29 -11.46 2.11
N TYR A 87 -9.06 -12.72 1.70
CA TYR A 87 -8.48 -12.99 0.39
C TYR A 87 -9.42 -12.60 -0.75
N ILE A 88 -10.73 -12.85 -0.61
CA ILE A 88 -11.73 -12.40 -1.59
C ILE A 88 -11.71 -10.88 -1.70
N ILE A 89 -11.75 -10.16 -0.57
CA ILE A 89 -11.71 -8.70 -0.56
C ILE A 89 -10.42 -8.19 -1.21
N ALA A 90 -9.27 -8.75 -0.85
CA ALA A 90 -7.96 -8.33 -1.34
C ALA A 90 -7.81 -8.52 -2.86
N ILE A 91 -8.40 -9.57 -3.43
CA ILE A 91 -8.37 -9.84 -4.87
C ILE A 91 -9.44 -9.03 -5.60
N ALA A 92 -10.63 -8.87 -5.01
CA ALA A 92 -11.78 -8.28 -5.69
C ALA A 92 -11.80 -6.74 -5.68
N LEU A 93 -11.25 -6.08 -4.65
CA LEU A 93 -11.34 -4.62 -4.53
C LEU A 93 -9.99 -3.91 -4.73
N PRO A 94 -8.95 -4.11 -3.89
CA PRO A 94 -7.70 -3.35 -4.03
C PRO A 94 -6.96 -3.66 -5.32
N ALA A 95 -6.84 -4.94 -5.70
CA ALA A 95 -6.06 -5.35 -6.86
C ALA A 95 -6.56 -4.76 -8.20
N PRO A 96 -7.87 -4.83 -8.56
CA PRO A 96 -8.36 -4.16 -9.76
C PRO A 96 -8.36 -2.63 -9.61
N ARG A 97 -8.55 -2.09 -8.40
CA ARG A 97 -8.51 -0.64 -8.20
C ARG A 97 -7.14 -0.05 -8.49
N THR A 98 -6.05 -0.70 -8.08
CA THR A 98 -4.71 -0.20 -8.37
C THR A 98 -4.37 -0.26 -9.87
N ALA A 99 -4.87 -1.27 -10.58
CA ALA A 99 -4.75 -1.35 -12.04
C ALA A 99 -5.50 -0.20 -12.72
N SER A 100 -6.76 0.04 -12.33
CA SER A 100 -7.60 1.14 -12.88
C SER A 100 -6.99 2.51 -12.63
N VAL A 101 -6.54 2.79 -11.40
CA VAL A 101 -5.91 4.08 -11.06
C VAL A 101 -4.61 4.28 -11.85
N THR A 102 -3.82 3.22 -12.06
CA THR A 102 -2.61 3.31 -12.89
C THR A 102 -2.96 3.67 -14.33
N HIS A 103 -4.00 3.06 -14.89
CA HIS A 103 -4.47 3.41 -16.23
C HIS A 103 -4.97 4.86 -16.30
N GLU A 104 -5.91 5.24 -15.43
CA GLU A 104 -6.56 6.54 -15.40
C GLU A 104 -5.57 7.70 -15.20
N MET A 105 -4.57 7.51 -14.32
CA MET A 105 -3.66 8.60 -13.92
C MET A 105 -2.38 8.64 -14.74
N ALA A 106 -1.87 7.50 -15.23
CA ALA A 106 -0.56 7.43 -15.88
C ALA A 106 -0.60 7.19 -17.39
N ILE A 107 -1.64 6.52 -17.92
CA ILE A 107 -1.70 6.16 -19.34
C ILE A 107 -2.74 7.00 -20.07
N GLN A 108 -3.97 7.03 -19.57
CA GLN A 108 -5.10 7.73 -20.19
C GLN A 108 -4.81 9.21 -20.55
N PRO A 109 -4.06 10.00 -19.75
CA PRO A 109 -3.77 11.39 -20.10
C PRO A 109 -2.82 11.56 -21.31
N PHE A 110 -2.07 10.52 -21.66
CA PHE A 110 -1.03 10.58 -22.71
C PHE A 110 -1.31 9.68 -23.91
N PHE A 111 -2.05 8.57 -23.71
CA PHE A 111 -2.29 7.56 -24.72
C PHE A 111 -3.72 6.99 -24.63
N GLU A 112 -4.41 6.90 -25.77
CA GLU A 112 -5.75 6.29 -25.88
C GLU A 112 -5.65 4.77 -26.06
N ILE A 113 -5.13 4.07 -25.04
CA ILE A 113 -4.97 2.61 -25.06
C ILE A 113 -6.17 1.95 -24.37
N PRO A 114 -6.67 0.78 -24.83
CA PRO A 114 -7.73 0.06 -24.15
C PRO A 114 -7.36 -0.30 -22.69
N THR A 115 -8.30 -0.08 -21.77
CA THR A 115 -8.16 -0.41 -20.34
C THR A 115 -7.73 -1.86 -20.10
N LEU A 116 -8.30 -2.80 -20.86
CA LEU A 116 -8.02 -4.22 -20.77
C LEU A 116 -6.54 -4.54 -21.04
N LEU A 117 -5.93 -3.90 -22.04
CA LEU A 117 -4.53 -4.13 -22.39
C LEU A 117 -3.61 -3.64 -21.26
N THR A 118 -3.86 -2.45 -20.75
CA THR A 118 -3.05 -1.89 -19.66
C THR A 118 -3.19 -2.67 -18.35
N SER A 119 -4.39 -3.17 -18.05
CA SER A 119 -4.64 -4.01 -16.89
C SER A 119 -4.00 -5.39 -17.05
N ALA A 120 -4.03 -5.98 -18.25
CA ALA A 120 -3.34 -7.25 -18.53
C ALA A 120 -1.83 -7.12 -18.30
N VAL A 121 -1.20 -6.07 -18.84
CA VAL A 121 0.23 -5.79 -18.61
C VAL A 121 0.52 -5.56 -17.13
N TYR A 122 -0.32 -4.79 -16.44
CA TYR A 122 -0.19 -4.53 -15.01
C TYR A 122 -0.20 -5.84 -14.19
N PHE A 123 -1.18 -6.71 -14.42
CA PHE A 123 -1.28 -7.98 -13.68
C PHE A 123 -0.18 -8.98 -14.04
N ILE A 124 0.32 -8.98 -15.29
CA ILE A 124 1.49 -9.79 -15.68
C ILE A 124 2.72 -9.34 -14.88
N LEU A 125 2.97 -8.03 -14.80
CA LEU A 125 4.08 -7.49 -14.01
C LEU A 125 3.92 -7.84 -12.53
N VAL A 126 2.72 -7.65 -11.96
CA VAL A 126 2.42 -8.04 -10.58
C VAL A 126 2.72 -9.52 -10.34
N LEU A 127 2.34 -10.40 -11.27
CA LEU A 127 2.63 -11.83 -11.18
C LEU A 127 4.14 -12.12 -11.16
N ILE A 128 4.90 -11.51 -12.07
CA ILE A 128 6.37 -11.68 -12.15
C ILE A 128 7.05 -11.28 -10.83
N PHE A 129 6.60 -10.16 -10.24
CA PHE A 129 7.11 -9.71 -8.94
C PHE A 129 6.64 -10.62 -7.80
N ALA A 130 5.37 -11.03 -7.79
CA ALA A 130 4.81 -11.90 -6.75
C ALA A 130 5.50 -13.28 -6.67
N LEU A 131 5.96 -13.81 -7.81
CA LEU A 131 6.75 -15.04 -7.87
C LEU A 131 8.15 -14.87 -7.23
N ASN A 132 8.67 -13.65 -7.13
CA ASN A 132 9.99 -13.34 -6.58
C ASN A 132 9.93 -12.60 -5.22
N ARG A 133 9.23 -13.18 -4.23
CA ARG A 133 8.96 -12.55 -2.91
C ARG A 133 10.19 -11.95 -2.22
N SER A 134 11.34 -12.64 -2.23
CA SER A 134 12.56 -12.17 -1.56
C SER A 134 13.14 -10.90 -2.20
N LYS A 135 13.08 -10.81 -3.54
CA LYS A 135 13.55 -9.62 -4.28
C LYS A 135 12.59 -8.45 -4.13
N VAL A 136 11.28 -8.70 -4.07
CA VAL A 136 10.27 -7.64 -3.90
C VAL A 136 10.54 -6.81 -2.65
N LEU A 137 10.77 -7.45 -1.50
CA LEU A 137 11.00 -6.74 -0.25
C LEU A 137 12.27 -5.87 -0.32
N SER A 138 13.32 -6.39 -0.95
CA SER A 138 14.58 -5.66 -1.16
C SER A 138 14.42 -4.49 -2.14
N ILE A 139 13.68 -4.69 -3.24
CA ILE A 139 13.42 -3.65 -4.25
C ILE A 139 12.58 -2.52 -3.64
N ILE A 140 11.51 -2.86 -2.92
CA ILE A 140 10.62 -1.89 -2.26
C ILE A 140 11.43 -1.01 -1.29
N GLY A 141 12.12 -1.62 -0.32
CA GLY A 141 12.82 -0.86 0.71
C GLY A 141 14.06 -0.09 0.20
N LYS A 142 14.73 -0.57 -0.85
CA LYS A 142 15.96 0.06 -1.37
C LYS A 142 15.69 1.12 -2.44
N PHE A 143 14.72 0.90 -3.32
CA PHE A 143 14.48 1.76 -4.48
C PHE A 143 13.18 2.55 -4.38
N LEU A 144 12.09 1.94 -3.91
CA LEU A 144 10.78 2.56 -3.93
C LEU A 144 10.65 3.64 -2.86
N THR A 145 11.22 3.41 -1.67
CA THR A 145 11.26 4.41 -0.59
C THR A 145 11.95 5.72 -0.97
N PRO A 146 13.21 5.74 -1.45
CA PRO A 146 13.86 7.00 -1.84
C PRO A 146 13.13 7.69 -2.99
N LEU A 147 12.56 6.92 -3.94
CA LEU A 147 11.76 7.49 -5.01
C LEU A 147 10.53 8.23 -4.47
N ILE A 148 9.78 7.62 -3.54
CA ILE A 148 8.61 8.26 -2.91
C ILE A 148 9.02 9.54 -2.19
N VAL A 149 10.11 9.52 -1.43
CA VAL A 149 10.61 10.71 -0.71
C VAL A 149 10.98 11.84 -1.69
N ILE A 150 11.66 11.51 -2.79
CA ILE A 150 12.00 12.49 -3.83
C ILE A 150 10.74 13.09 -4.44
N ILE A 151 9.75 12.27 -4.78
CA ILE A 151 8.48 12.74 -5.34
C ILE A 151 7.78 13.69 -4.35
N LEU A 152 7.72 13.35 -3.06
CA LEU A 152 7.13 14.20 -2.03
C LEU A 152 7.84 15.55 -1.89
N LEU A 153 9.17 15.56 -1.94
CA LEU A 153 9.97 16.79 -1.91
C LEU A 153 9.71 17.65 -3.15
N LEU A 154 9.63 17.03 -4.33
CA LEU A 154 9.32 17.74 -5.58
C LEU A 154 7.91 18.34 -5.57
N MET A 155 6.92 17.61 -5.06
CA MET A 155 5.55 18.11 -4.91
C MET A 155 5.51 19.35 -4.03
N ARG A 156 6.20 19.31 -2.88
CA ARG A 156 6.28 20.46 -1.96
C ARG A 156 6.90 21.70 -2.60
N ILE A 157 7.94 21.53 -3.41
CA ILE A 157 8.63 22.65 -4.10
C ILE A 157 7.75 23.23 -5.21
N LYS A 158 7.01 22.38 -5.94
CA LYS A 158 6.17 22.80 -7.07
C LYS A 158 4.86 23.48 -6.65
N GLY A 159 4.60 23.59 -5.34
CA GLY A 159 3.44 24.31 -4.80
C GLY A 159 2.11 23.59 -5.02
N TRP A 160 2.13 22.25 -5.04
CA TRP A 160 0.94 21.41 -4.93
C TRP A 160 0.76 20.93 -3.50
#